data_AF-A0A4R4ZV01-F1
#
_entry.id   AF-A0A4R4ZV01-F1
#
_cell.length_a   1.000
_cell.length_b   1.000
_cell.length_c   1.000
_cell.angle_alpha   90.00
_cell.angle_beta   90.00
_cell.angle_gamma   90.00
#
_symmetry.space_group_name_H-M   'P 1'
#
loop_
_entity.id
_entity.type
_entity.pdbx_description
1 polymer ?
#
loop_
_entity_poly.entity_id
_entity_poly.type
_entity_poly.pdbx_seq_one_letter_code
_entity_poly.pdbx_strand_id
1 'polypeptide(L)'
;MQIGRERPRGLLHKHGITIQRTRDWKTSNDPDPAYDAKLDRIEKVTRRFPDPCFAFDQFGPLSIRPCHGAGWRRWGRPDRLPVTYTRTHGVR
;
A
#
# COMPACT_ATOMS: atom_id res chain seq x y z
N MET A 1 19.20 -12.82 36.31
CA MET A 1 18.38 -13.76 35.52
C MET A 1 18.61 -13.48 34.04
N GLN A 2 19.35 -14.33 33.34
CA GLN A 2 19.50 -14.23 31.88
C GLN A 2 18.39 -15.04 31.21
N ILE A 3 17.63 -14.41 30.32
CA ILE A 3 16.63 -15.10 29.50
C ILE A 3 17.29 -15.42 28.15
N GLY A 4 17.36 -16.71 27.80
CA GLY A 4 17.83 -17.16 26.49
C GLY A 4 16.84 -16.82 25.37
N ARG A 5 17.33 -16.67 24.13
CA ARG A 5 16.55 -16.22 22.95
C ARG A 5 15.37 -17.14 22.59
N GLU A 6 15.46 -18.43 22.91
CA GLU A 6 14.43 -19.41 22.57
C GLU A 6 13.13 -19.23 23.35
N ARG A 7 13.20 -18.74 24.60
CA ARG A 7 11.99 -18.56 25.43
C ARG A 7 11.10 -17.43 24.87
N PRO A 8 11.62 -16.24 24.52
CA PRO A 8 10.86 -15.23 23.78
C PRO A 8 10.38 -15.74 22.41
N ARG A 9 11.20 -16.50 21.67
CA ARG A 9 10.81 -17.03 20.35
C ARG A 9 9.59 -17.96 20.45
N GLY A 10 9.60 -18.88 21.42
CA GLY A 10 8.48 -19.77 21.69
C GLY A 10 7.21 -19.03 22.13
N LEU A 11 7.36 -17.98 22.95
CA LEU A 11 6.25 -17.13 23.37
C LEU A 11 5.62 -16.39 22.18
N LEU A 12 6.43 -15.73 21.35
CA LEU A 12 5.95 -15.02 20.17
C LEU A 12 5.26 -15.97 19.19
N HIS A 13 5.84 -17.16 18.97
CA HIS A 13 5.23 -18.18 18.12
C HIS A 13 3.88 -18.68 18.66
N LYS A 14 3.78 -18.95 19.97
CA LYS A 14 2.53 -19.35 20.63
C LYS A 14 1.41 -18.30 20.47
N HIS A 15 1.78 -17.02 20.43
CA HIS A 15 0.84 -15.92 20.19
C HIS A 15 0.66 -15.56 18.71
N GLY A 16 1.29 -16.30 17.80
CA GLY A 16 1.23 -16.05 16.36
C GLY A 16 1.84 -14.70 15.96
N ILE A 17 2.81 -14.18 16.72
CA ILE A 17 3.47 -12.91 16.46
C ILE A 17 4.74 -13.18 15.65
N THR A 18 4.81 -12.58 14.46
CA THR A 18 5.96 -12.68 13.56
C THR A 18 6.44 -11.29 13.16
N ILE A 19 7.71 -11.18 12.74
CA ILE A 19 8.19 -9.98 12.06
C ILE A 19 7.53 -9.94 10.68
N GLN A 20 6.86 -8.83 10.36
CA GLN A 20 6.20 -8.62 9.08
C GLN A 20 6.57 -7.26 8.51
N ARG A 21 6.73 -7.21 7.18
CA ARG A 21 6.91 -5.96 6.43
C ARG A 21 5.59 -5.20 6.38
N THR A 22 5.69 -3.88 6.51
CA THR A 22 4.56 -2.97 6.27
C THR A 22 4.10 -3.12 4.82
N ARG A 23 2.79 -3.15 4.60
CA ARG A 23 2.20 -3.18 3.26
C ARG A 23 1.56 -1.84 2.94
N ASP A 24 1.46 -1.56 1.67
CA ASP A 24 0.71 -0.43 1.16
C ASP A 24 -0.65 -0.87 0.62
N TRP A 25 -1.58 0.08 0.58
CA TRP A 25 -2.86 -0.12 -0.09
C TRP A 25 -3.24 1.14 -0.86
N LYS A 26 -3.79 0.94 -2.05
CA LYS A 26 -4.32 2.00 -2.91
C LYS A 26 -5.77 1.65 -3.22
N THR A 27 -6.68 2.59 -2.96
CA THR A 27 -8.09 2.48 -3.30
C THR A 27 -8.49 3.73 -4.06
N SER A 28 -9.42 3.59 -5.01
CA SER A 28 -9.99 4.76 -5.67
C SER A 28 -10.99 5.45 -4.76
N ASN A 29 -11.02 6.79 -4.80
CA ASN A 29 -12.05 7.58 -4.12
C ASN A 29 -13.23 7.91 -5.06
N ASP A 30 -13.22 7.40 -6.29
CA ASP A 30 -14.33 7.58 -7.22
C ASP A 30 -15.59 6.89 -6.64
N PRO A 31 -16.74 7.59 -6.51
CA PRO A 31 -17.97 6.98 -6.01
C PRO A 31 -18.52 5.98 -7.05
N ASP A 32 -19.16 4.91 -6.60
CA ASP A 32 -19.87 4.00 -7.50
C ASP A 32 -21.07 4.73 -8.13
N PRO A 33 -21.33 4.60 -9.45
CA PRO A 33 -20.68 3.70 -10.43
C PRO A 33 -19.56 4.37 -11.25
N ALA A 34 -19.08 5.56 -10.87
CA ALA A 34 -18.06 6.30 -11.63
C ALA A 34 -16.70 5.57 -11.66
N TYR A 35 -16.40 4.75 -10.64
CA TYR A 35 -15.24 3.87 -10.63
C TYR A 35 -15.28 2.84 -11.78
N ASP A 36 -16.39 2.10 -11.89
CA ASP A 36 -16.57 1.07 -12.92
C ASP A 36 -16.56 1.68 -14.33
N ALA A 37 -17.26 2.80 -14.54
CA ALA A 37 -17.28 3.49 -15.82
C ALA A 37 -15.87 3.94 -16.29
N LYS A 38 -14.98 4.27 -15.35
CA LYS A 38 -13.59 4.62 -15.64
C LYS A 38 -12.78 3.39 -16.03
N LEU A 39 -12.98 2.26 -15.37
CA LEU A 39 -12.34 1.00 -15.73
C LEU A 39 -12.76 0.55 -17.14
N ASP A 40 -14.05 0.60 -17.45
CA ASP A 40 -14.59 0.27 -18.78
C ASP A 40 -13.97 1.14 -19.88
N ARG A 41 -13.77 2.43 -19.60
CA ARG A 41 -13.12 3.35 -20.54
C ARG A 41 -11.66 3.00 -20.78
N ILE A 42 -10.91 2.65 -19.73
CA ILE A 42 -9.50 2.23 -19.84
C ILE A 42 -9.42 0.94 -20.67
N GLU A 43 -10.29 -0.03 -20.40
CA GLU A 43 -10.37 -1.28 -21.15
C GLU A 43 -10.69 -1.02 -22.63
N LYS A 44 -11.69 -0.19 -22.91
CA LYS A 44 -12.05 0.18 -24.28
C LYS A 44 -10.87 0.79 -25.03
N VAL A 45 -10.14 1.72 -24.41
CA VAL A 45 -9.00 2.39 -25.05
C VAL A 45 -7.87 1.39 -25.33
N THR A 46 -7.54 0.55 -24.35
CA THR A 46 -6.46 -0.44 -24.47
C THR A 46 -6.76 -1.58 -25.44
N ARG A 47 -8.05 -1.94 -25.64
CA ARG A 47 -8.45 -3.01 -26.58
C ARG A 47 -8.79 -2.52 -27.98
N ARG A 48 -9.36 -1.32 -28.13
CA ARG A 48 -9.92 -0.86 -29.42
C ARG A 48 -8.88 -0.16 -30.31
N PHE A 49 -7.84 0.42 -29.73
CA PHE A 49 -6.82 1.14 -30.47
C PHE A 49 -5.52 0.31 -30.45
N PRO A 50 -5.09 -0.25 -31.60
CA PRO A 50 -3.90 -1.09 -31.70
C PRO A 50 -2.59 -0.29 -31.66
N ASP A 51 -2.68 1.04 -31.78
CA ASP A 51 -1.54 1.94 -31.71
C ASP A 51 -0.99 2.06 -30.28
N PRO A 52 0.31 2.38 -30.12
CA PRO A 52 0.90 2.57 -28.80
C PRO A 52 0.16 3.63 -27.96
N CYS A 53 -0.34 3.22 -26.80
CA CYS A 53 -1.03 4.11 -25.87
C CYS A 53 -0.02 4.76 -24.91
N PHE A 54 -0.03 6.09 -24.80
CA PHE A 54 0.81 6.82 -23.84
C PHE A 54 0.01 7.14 -22.57
N ALA A 55 0.63 6.91 -21.40
CA ALA A 55 0.09 7.33 -20.11
C ALA A 55 1.03 8.36 -19.48
N PHE A 56 0.47 9.47 -19.03
CA PHE A 56 1.21 10.54 -18.35
C PHE A 56 0.89 10.52 -16.87
N ASP A 57 1.92 10.55 -16.04
CA ASP A 57 1.80 10.78 -14.60
C ASP A 57 2.78 11.88 -14.19
N GLN A 58 2.32 12.83 -13.37
CA GLN A 58 3.17 13.89 -12.86
C GLN A 58 3.74 13.46 -11.52
N PHE A 59 5.06 13.33 -11.45
CA PHE A 59 5.73 13.25 -10.16
C PHE A 59 5.70 14.63 -9.50
N GLY A 60 4.84 14.78 -8.48
CA GLY A 60 4.85 15.96 -7.64
C GLY A 60 6.16 16.11 -6.85
N PRO A 61 6.39 17.24 -6.15
CA PRO A 61 7.61 17.46 -5.38
C PRO A 61 7.90 16.32 -4.39
N LEU A 62 9.20 16.03 -4.20
CA LEU A 62 9.65 14.99 -3.27
C LEU A 62 9.05 15.28 -1.90
N SER A 63 8.31 14.30 -1.39
CA SER A 63 7.47 14.46 -0.21
C SER A 63 7.97 13.57 0.91
N ILE A 64 7.99 14.11 2.13
CA ILE A 64 8.23 13.32 3.33
C ILE A 64 6.98 12.46 3.55
N ARG A 65 7.10 11.15 3.30
CA ARG A 65 6.02 10.18 3.42
C ARG A 65 6.40 9.12 4.46
N PRO A 66 5.41 8.50 5.13
CA PRO A 66 5.67 7.28 5.88
C PRO A 66 6.37 6.24 5.00
N CYS A 67 7.55 5.78 5.44
CA CYS A 67 8.31 4.75 4.74
C CYS A 67 7.93 3.36 5.25
N HIS A 68 8.04 2.35 4.37
CA HIS A 68 7.85 0.97 4.78
C HIS A 68 8.89 0.57 5.82
N GLY A 69 8.41 -0.08 6.90
CA GLY A 69 9.26 -0.70 7.91
C GLY A 69 8.97 -2.19 8.08
N ALA A 70 9.54 -2.76 9.14
CA ALA A 70 9.18 -4.10 9.62
C ALA A 70 8.89 -4.03 11.12
N GLY A 71 7.92 -4.82 11.58
CA GLY A 71 7.52 -4.83 12.98
C GLY A 71 6.92 -6.17 13.40
N TRP A 72 6.89 -6.40 14.70
CA TRP A 72 6.24 -7.58 15.29
C TRP A 72 4.72 -7.41 15.22
N ARG A 73 4.05 -8.29 14.48
CA ARG A 73 2.60 -8.28 14.25
C ARG A 73 2.05 -9.69 14.24
N ARG A 74 0.74 -9.84 14.51
CA ARG A 74 0.06 -11.13 14.34
C ARG A 74 0.17 -11.58 12.89
N TRP A 75 0.49 -12.85 12.67
CA TRP A 75 0.61 -13.45 11.35
C TRP A 75 -0.59 -13.11 10.46
N GLY A 76 -0.31 -12.67 9.23
CA GLY A 76 -1.33 -12.26 8.26
C GLY A 76 -1.90 -10.86 8.48
N ARG A 77 -1.48 -10.14 9.54
CA ARG A 77 -1.94 -8.79 9.87
C ARG A 77 -0.77 -7.78 9.92
N PRO A 78 -0.07 -7.54 8.81
CA PRO A 78 0.95 -6.50 8.75
C PRO A 78 0.34 -5.12 8.95
N ASP A 79 1.14 -4.15 9.43
CA ASP A 79 0.76 -2.74 9.36
C ASP A 79 0.53 -2.34 7.91
N ARG A 80 -0.41 -1.41 7.71
CA ARG A 80 -0.75 -0.90 6.39
C ARG A 80 -0.61 0.62 6.35
N LEU A 81 0.04 1.11 5.31
CA LEU A 81 0.14 2.54 4.99
C LEU A 81 -0.64 2.83 3.71
N PRO A 82 -1.35 3.97 3.63
CA PRO A 82 -1.99 4.34 2.38
C PRO A 82 -0.93 4.77 1.35
N VAL A 83 -1.06 4.32 0.10
CA VAL A 83 -0.19 4.77 -1.00
C VAL A 83 -0.36 6.27 -1.27
N THR A 84 -1.59 6.77 -1.07
CA THR A 84 -1.95 8.18 -1.20
C THR A 84 -2.10 8.78 0.18
N TYR A 85 -1.45 9.93 0.43
CA TYR A 85 -1.55 10.65 1.70
C TYR A 85 -1.97 12.10 1.42
N THR A 86 -2.72 12.69 2.34
CA THR A 86 -3.19 14.07 2.22
C THR A 86 -2.02 15.04 2.43
N ARG A 87 -1.78 15.90 1.45
CA ARG A 87 -0.81 16.99 1.55
C ARG A 87 -1.51 18.19 2.17
N THR A 88 -1.15 18.57 3.39
CA THR A 88 -1.72 19.77 4.03
C THR A 88 -0.98 21.05 3.62
N HIS A 89 0.28 20.92 3.18
CA HIS A 89 1.12 22.02 2.73
C HIS A 89 1.84 21.62 1.44
N GLY A 90 1.53 22.30 0.33
CA GLY A 90 2.19 22.11 -0.96
C GLY A 90 1.36 21.32 -1.97
N VAL A 91 0.48 22.02 -2.68
CA VAL A 91 0.48 22.25 -4.14
C VAL A 91 -0.48 23.43 -4.36
N ARG A 92 0.04 24.61 -4.72
CA ARG A 92 -0.73 25.67 -5.38
C ARG A 92 -0.21 25.78 -6.80
#